data_AF-A0A3D5L886-F1
#
_entry.id   AF-A0A3D5L886-F1
#
_cell.length_a   1.000
_cell.length_b   1.000
_cell.length_c   1.000
_cell.angle_alpha   90.00
_cell.angle_beta   90.00
_cell.angle_gamma   90.00
#
_symmetry.space_group_name_H-M   'P 1'
#
loop_
_entity.id
_entity.type
_entity.pdbx_description
1 polymer ?
#
loop_
_entity_poly.entity_id
_entity_poly.type
_entity_poly.pdbx_seq_one_letter_code
_entity_poly.pdbx_strand_id
1 'polypeptide(L)'
;MKKIEIDTFLKFRFLSNPHFSPDGTKIAFTVSVPDRETNGYLSDLYLYDLGKKTVSRVTCAGDAKIWSWTAENTLIFTAARTAALKKEKENGTSFFYEISPSGGEASCRASVPASVTGIRLLPDGRYLLTIRHDNYKDTRKKSYEVFDELPFWGNGQGYTNAKRNRYAVYDMGSDKLTYVADEWTDCSQYSVLGNLLLYKAYPWKQSVMGIRPGVYLYNLSTGET
;
A
#
# COMPACT_ATOMS: atom_id res chain seq x y z
N MET A 1 -11.27 -37.92 12.20
CA MET A 1 -10.65 -36.68 11.67
C MET A 1 -9.51 -37.06 10.73
N LYS A 2 -9.32 -36.37 9.60
CA LYS A 2 -8.11 -36.57 8.78
C LYS A 2 -6.90 -36.00 9.53
N LYS A 3 -5.76 -36.68 9.43
CA LYS A 3 -4.48 -36.23 10.01
C LYS A 3 -4.07 -34.91 9.35
N ILE A 4 -3.65 -33.93 10.15
CA ILE A 4 -3.07 -32.69 9.65
C ILE A 4 -1.63 -32.97 9.25
N GLU A 5 -1.30 -32.68 7.99
CA GLU A 5 0.05 -32.79 7.42
C GLU A 5 0.56 -31.40 7.01
N ILE A 6 1.86 -31.26 6.74
CA ILE A 6 2.47 -29.97 6.36
C ILE A 6 1.79 -29.34 5.14
N ASP A 7 1.41 -30.16 4.15
CA ASP A 7 0.71 -29.69 2.94
C ASP A 7 -0.73 -29.24 3.22
N THR A 8 -1.26 -29.47 4.42
CA THR A 8 -2.57 -28.94 4.83
C THR A 8 -2.55 -27.42 4.90
N PHE A 9 -1.42 -26.83 5.35
CA PHE A 9 -1.29 -25.38 5.49
C PHE A 9 -1.28 -24.67 4.13
N LEU A 10 -0.85 -25.34 3.05
CA LEU A 10 -0.91 -24.82 1.68
C LEU A 10 -2.35 -24.64 1.16
N LYS A 11 -3.35 -25.21 1.84
CA LYS A 11 -4.77 -25.11 1.47
C LYS A 11 -5.48 -23.93 2.13
N PHE A 12 -4.81 -23.24 3.05
CA PHE A 12 -5.41 -22.12 3.77
C PHE A 12 -5.52 -20.88 2.89
N ARG A 13 -6.60 -20.13 3.11
CA ARG A 13 -6.89 -18.86 2.44
C ARG A 13 -6.98 -17.78 3.51
N PHE A 14 -6.13 -16.78 3.41
CA PHE A 14 -6.03 -15.71 4.39
C PHE A 14 -6.73 -14.46 3.85
N LEU A 15 -7.83 -14.08 4.50
CA LEU A 15 -8.62 -12.92 4.12
C LEU A 15 -8.12 -11.68 4.87
N SER A 16 -8.04 -10.55 4.18
CA SER A 16 -7.60 -9.29 4.79
C SER A 16 -8.15 -8.05 4.06
N ASN A 17 -7.99 -6.89 4.70
CA ASN A 17 -8.32 -5.57 4.15
C ASN A 17 -9.75 -5.42 3.59
N PRO A 18 -10.83 -5.81 4.30
CA PRO A 18 -12.18 -5.66 3.78
C PRO A 18 -12.62 -4.18 3.74
N HIS A 19 -13.11 -3.73 2.59
CA HIS A 19 -13.67 -2.38 2.41
C HIS A 19 -14.95 -2.40 1.59
N PHE A 20 -15.96 -1.67 2.07
CA PHE A 20 -17.16 -1.37 1.30
C PHE A 20 -16.82 -0.54 0.07
N SER A 21 -17.51 -0.83 -1.02
CA SER A 21 -17.60 0.03 -2.20
C SER A 21 -18.21 1.38 -1.84
N PRO A 22 -17.88 2.47 -2.58
CA PRO A 22 -18.49 3.78 -2.38
C PRO A 22 -20.03 3.75 -2.37
N ASP A 23 -20.65 2.94 -3.24
CA ASP A 23 -22.10 2.78 -3.28
C ASP A 23 -22.69 1.87 -2.19
N GLY A 24 -21.84 1.23 -1.38
CA GLY A 24 -22.23 0.35 -0.29
C GLY A 24 -22.81 -1.00 -0.72
N THR A 25 -22.77 -1.37 -2.00
CA THR A 25 -23.40 -2.60 -2.52
C THR A 25 -22.49 -3.83 -2.52
N LYS A 26 -21.17 -3.61 -2.41
CA LYS A 26 -20.14 -4.67 -2.41
C LYS A 26 -19.09 -4.44 -1.33
N ILE A 27 -18.42 -5.52 -0.93
CA ILE A 27 -17.21 -5.50 -0.10
C ILE A 27 -16.07 -6.11 -0.91
N ALA A 28 -15.00 -5.36 -1.15
CA ALA A 28 -13.76 -5.89 -1.70
C ALA A 28 -12.81 -6.30 -0.57
N PHE A 29 -12.04 -7.36 -0.78
CA PHE A 29 -11.06 -7.86 0.16
C PHE A 29 -9.96 -8.62 -0.55
N THR A 30 -8.81 -8.74 0.11
CA THR A 30 -7.67 -9.52 -0.40
C THR A 30 -7.76 -10.94 0.11
N VAL A 31 -7.53 -11.92 -0.77
CA VAL A 31 -7.28 -13.32 -0.40
C VAL A 31 -5.85 -13.67 -0.75
N SER A 32 -5.06 -14.00 0.27
CA SER A 32 -3.70 -14.50 0.11
C SER A 32 -3.67 -16.02 0.25
N VAL A 33 -2.95 -16.69 -0.65
CA VAL A 33 -2.75 -18.15 -0.66
C VAL A 33 -1.26 -18.48 -0.68
N PRO A 34 -0.80 -19.48 0.10
CA PRO A 34 0.59 -19.94 0.02
C PRO A 34 0.90 -20.46 -1.38
N ASP A 35 2.09 -20.11 -1.89
CA ASP A 35 2.65 -20.68 -3.10
C ASP A 35 3.97 -21.38 -2.81
N ARG A 36 3.96 -22.70 -3.05
CA ARG A 36 5.11 -23.57 -2.76
C ARG A 36 6.24 -23.33 -3.75
N GLU A 37 5.93 -23.01 -5.01
CA GLU A 37 6.94 -22.88 -6.07
C GLU A 37 7.82 -21.66 -5.84
N THR A 38 7.20 -20.51 -5.54
CA THR A 38 7.96 -19.27 -5.25
C THR A 38 8.31 -19.09 -3.78
N ASN A 39 7.91 -20.03 -2.90
CA ASN A 39 8.07 -19.95 -1.45
C ASN A 39 7.54 -18.63 -0.87
N GLY A 40 6.32 -18.27 -1.28
CA GLY A 40 5.72 -16.97 -1.00
C GLY A 40 4.20 -17.04 -0.84
N TYR A 41 3.56 -15.89 -1.00
CA TYR A 41 2.11 -15.77 -1.01
C TYR A 41 1.64 -15.03 -2.25
N LEU A 42 0.67 -15.60 -2.94
CA LEU A 42 -0.05 -14.94 -4.04
C LEU A 42 -1.30 -14.27 -3.47
N SER A 43 -1.57 -13.03 -3.87
CA SER A 43 -2.68 -12.24 -3.35
C SER A 43 -3.54 -11.69 -4.48
N ASP A 44 -4.85 -11.88 -4.36
CA ASP A 44 -5.83 -11.40 -5.34
C ASP A 44 -7.01 -10.71 -4.67
N LEU A 45 -7.71 -9.89 -5.46
CA LEU A 45 -8.93 -9.21 -5.05
C LEU A 45 -10.14 -10.11 -5.26
N TYR A 46 -10.97 -10.13 -4.23
CA TYR A 46 -12.26 -10.79 -4.21
C TYR A 46 -13.34 -9.78 -3.84
N LEU A 47 -14.56 -10.06 -4.27
CA LEU A 47 -15.73 -9.26 -3.99
C LEU A 47 -16.80 -10.11 -3.33
N TYR A 48 -17.42 -9.55 -2.31
CA TYR A 48 -18.69 -10.01 -1.79
C TYR A 48 -19.79 -9.05 -2.22
N ASP A 49 -20.79 -9.57 -2.93
CA ASP A 49 -21.98 -8.81 -3.32
C ASP A 49 -23.05 -8.94 -2.23
N LEU A 50 -23.45 -7.82 -1.63
CA LEU A 50 -24.38 -7.81 -0.49
C LEU A 50 -25.81 -8.20 -0.91
N GLY A 51 -26.22 -7.84 -2.13
CA GLY A 51 -27.55 -8.17 -2.66
C GLY A 51 -27.67 -9.63 -3.03
N LYS A 52 -26.67 -10.16 -3.74
CA LYS A 52 -26.66 -11.57 -4.21
C LYS A 52 -26.16 -12.55 -3.13
N LYS A 53 -25.47 -12.07 -2.11
CA LYS A 53 -24.80 -12.86 -1.07
C LYS A 53 -23.77 -13.85 -1.64
N THR A 54 -23.08 -13.45 -2.71
CA THR A 54 -22.10 -14.28 -3.42
C THR A 54 -20.71 -13.69 -3.34
N VAL A 55 -19.69 -14.55 -3.32
CA VAL A 55 -18.29 -14.17 -3.46
C VAL A 55 -17.80 -14.45 -4.89
N SER A 56 -17.09 -13.51 -5.51
CA SER A 56 -16.39 -13.70 -6.77
C SER A 56 -14.92 -13.25 -6.67
N ARG A 57 -14.07 -13.82 -7.52
CA ARG A 57 -12.67 -13.41 -7.68
C ARG A 57 -12.58 -12.40 -8.82
N VAL A 58 -11.85 -11.30 -8.62
CA VAL A 58 -11.71 -10.20 -9.60
C VAL A 58 -10.36 -10.27 -10.32
N THR A 59 -9.29 -10.55 -9.59
CA THR A 59 -7.94 -10.69 -10.16
C THR A 59 -7.44 -12.12 -10.01
N CYS A 60 -6.53 -12.57 -10.89
CA CYS A 60 -6.01 -13.92 -10.83
C CYS A 60 -4.48 -14.06 -10.99
N ALA A 61 -3.76 -12.94 -11.05
CA ALA A 61 -2.31 -12.92 -11.27
C ALA A 61 -1.50 -13.06 -9.97
N GLY A 62 -2.14 -12.96 -8.80
CA GLY A 62 -1.48 -13.14 -7.51
C GLY A 62 -0.62 -11.95 -7.05
N ASP A 63 -0.76 -10.78 -7.68
CA ASP A 63 0.05 -9.58 -7.43
C ASP A 63 -0.75 -8.37 -6.92
N ALA A 64 -2.07 -8.51 -6.67
CA ALA A 64 -2.97 -7.41 -6.31
C ALA A 64 -3.10 -7.23 -4.78
N LYS A 65 -1.98 -6.87 -4.12
CA LYS A 65 -1.92 -6.72 -2.66
C LYS A 65 -2.29 -5.32 -2.15
N ILE A 66 -1.90 -4.28 -2.88
CA ILE A 66 -2.13 -2.87 -2.51
C ILE A 66 -3.21 -2.33 -3.43
N TRP A 67 -4.35 -1.96 -2.86
CA TRP A 67 -5.53 -1.58 -3.65
C TRP A 67 -6.46 -0.64 -2.89
N SER A 68 -7.33 0.05 -3.64
CA SER A 68 -8.44 0.82 -3.11
C SER A 68 -9.63 0.77 -4.07
N TRP A 69 -10.81 1.17 -3.59
CA TRP A 69 -11.91 1.54 -4.48
C TRP A 69 -11.58 2.86 -5.18
N THR A 70 -12.13 3.08 -6.36
CA THR A 70 -12.21 4.41 -6.99
C THR A 70 -13.56 5.04 -6.66
N ALA A 71 -13.72 6.34 -6.93
CA ALA A 71 -15.03 7.01 -6.77
C ALA A 71 -16.12 6.40 -7.68
N GLU A 72 -15.72 5.84 -8.83
CA GLU A 72 -16.59 5.24 -9.83
C GLU A 72 -16.96 3.77 -9.54
N ASN A 73 -16.77 3.31 -8.29
CA ASN A 73 -16.96 1.92 -7.88
C ASN A 73 -16.12 0.91 -8.69
N THR A 74 -14.95 1.29 -9.19
CA THR A 74 -13.96 0.34 -9.74
C THR A 74 -12.86 0.03 -8.71
N LEU A 75 -12.00 -0.94 -9.00
CA LEU A 75 -10.89 -1.32 -8.12
C LEU A 75 -9.57 -0.91 -8.75
N ILE A 76 -8.80 -0.09 -8.04
CA ILE A 76 -7.44 0.29 -8.42
C ILE A 76 -6.43 -0.44 -7.55
N PHE A 77 -5.36 -0.96 -8.14
CA PHE A 77 -4.34 -1.73 -7.44
C PHE A 77 -2.98 -1.62 -8.09
N THR A 78 -1.93 -1.87 -7.32
CA THR A 78 -0.57 -1.91 -7.87
C THR A 78 -0.27 -3.28 -8.46
N ALA A 79 0.32 -3.34 -9.66
CA ALA A 79 0.79 -4.58 -10.28
C ALA A 79 2.00 -4.32 -11.19
N ALA A 80 2.75 -5.36 -11.56
CA ALA A 80 3.85 -5.24 -12.51
C ALA A 80 3.80 -6.43 -13.49
N ARG A 81 3.14 -6.23 -14.63
CA ARG A 81 2.70 -7.32 -15.51
C ARG A 81 3.71 -7.75 -16.57
N THR A 82 4.76 -6.97 -16.81
CA THR A 82 5.83 -7.30 -17.77
C THR A 82 7.19 -7.36 -17.07
N ALA A 83 8.17 -8.02 -17.68
CA ALA A 83 9.53 -8.07 -17.16
C ALA A 83 10.16 -6.67 -17.01
N ALA A 84 9.89 -5.76 -17.96
CA ALA A 84 10.34 -4.37 -17.88
C ALA A 84 9.75 -3.65 -16.66
N LEU A 85 8.42 -3.74 -16.45
CA LEU A 85 7.76 -3.12 -15.30
C LEU A 85 8.21 -3.74 -13.97
N LYS A 86 8.51 -5.04 -13.93
CA LYS A 86 9.08 -5.68 -12.73
C LYS A 86 10.44 -5.09 -12.36
N LYS A 87 11.31 -4.86 -13.35
CA LYS A 87 12.61 -4.21 -13.14
C LYS A 87 12.49 -2.76 -12.67
N GLU A 88 11.55 -2.00 -13.24
CA GLU A 88 11.27 -0.64 -12.76
C GLU A 88 10.71 -0.63 -11.34
N LYS A 89 9.87 -1.61 -11.00
CA LYS A 89 9.37 -1.80 -9.63
C LYS A 89 10.49 -2.04 -8.62
N GLU A 90 11.48 -2.86 -8.99
CA GLU A 90 12.68 -3.07 -8.17
C GLU A 90 13.49 -1.78 -7.97
N ASN A 91 13.48 -0.88 -8.95
CA ASN A 91 14.12 0.44 -8.84
C ASN A 91 13.29 1.48 -8.06
N GLY A 92 12.07 1.12 -7.66
CA GLY A 92 11.21 1.93 -6.81
C GLY A 92 10.04 2.59 -7.53
N THR A 93 9.57 2.09 -8.66
CA THR A 93 8.35 2.57 -9.35
C THR A 93 7.14 1.71 -9.00
N SER A 94 5.96 2.31 -8.87
CA SER A 94 4.69 1.59 -8.70
C SER A 94 3.77 1.86 -9.88
N PHE A 95 3.12 0.83 -10.43
CA PHE A 95 2.18 0.96 -11.54
C PHE A 95 0.77 0.64 -11.07
N PHE A 96 -0.17 1.54 -11.34
CA PHE A 96 -1.56 1.41 -10.96
C PHE A 96 -2.39 0.88 -12.12
N TYR A 97 -3.11 -0.21 -11.84
CA TYR A 97 -4.06 -0.83 -12.75
C TYR A 97 -5.47 -0.69 -12.19
N GLU A 98 -6.45 -0.52 -13.05
CA GLU A 98 -7.86 -0.43 -12.69
C GLU A 98 -8.67 -1.51 -13.40
N ILE A 99 -9.58 -2.14 -12.64
CA ILE A 99 -10.48 -3.19 -13.13
C ILE A 99 -11.92 -2.96 -12.64
N SER A 100 -12.89 -3.31 -13.49
CA SER A 100 -14.30 -3.30 -13.11
C SER A 100 -14.63 -4.43 -12.13
N PRO A 101 -15.51 -4.22 -11.14
CA PRO A 101 -16.00 -5.27 -10.25
C PRO A 101 -16.76 -6.38 -10.99
N SER A 102 -17.31 -6.07 -12.17
CA SER A 102 -18.01 -7.04 -13.02
C SER A 102 -17.07 -7.95 -13.82
N GLY A 103 -15.75 -7.76 -13.70
CA GLY A 103 -14.74 -8.47 -14.48
C GLY A 103 -14.33 -7.72 -15.76
N GLY A 104 -13.52 -8.40 -16.58
CA GLY A 104 -12.80 -7.81 -17.71
C GLY A 104 -11.29 -7.77 -17.45
N GLU A 105 -10.54 -7.12 -18.34
CA GLU A 105 -9.10 -6.95 -18.16
C GLU A 105 -8.78 -5.65 -17.43
N ALA A 106 -7.82 -5.69 -16.51
CA ALA A 106 -7.35 -4.47 -15.86
C ALA A 106 -6.50 -3.64 -16.83
N SER A 107 -6.74 -2.33 -16.85
CA SER A 107 -6.01 -1.35 -17.66
C SER A 107 -4.99 -0.60 -16.82
N CYS A 108 -3.81 -0.30 -17.36
CA CYS A 108 -2.84 0.57 -16.68
C CYS A 108 -3.37 2.00 -16.70
N ARG A 109 -3.36 2.69 -15.55
CA ARG A 109 -3.86 4.06 -15.40
C ARG A 109 -2.77 5.07 -15.11
N ALA A 110 -1.75 4.69 -14.34
CA ALA A 110 -0.67 5.59 -13.98
C ALA A 110 0.57 4.83 -13.51
N SER A 111 1.70 5.53 -13.45
CA SER A 111 2.88 5.11 -12.72
C SER A 111 3.31 6.20 -11.74
N VAL A 112 3.84 5.80 -10.59
CA VAL A 112 4.40 6.72 -9.60
C VAL A 112 5.85 6.30 -9.36
N PRO A 113 6.85 7.18 -9.51
CA PRO A 113 8.26 6.87 -9.33
C PRO A 113 8.64 6.78 -7.84
N ALA A 114 7.85 6.05 -7.07
CA ALA A 114 8.05 5.76 -5.66
C ALA A 114 7.50 4.38 -5.28
N SER A 115 8.10 3.76 -4.25
CA SER A 115 7.65 2.47 -3.71
C SER A 115 6.39 2.65 -2.85
N VAL A 116 5.22 2.56 -3.49
CA VAL A 116 3.93 2.64 -2.82
C VAL A 116 3.68 1.34 -2.06
N THR A 117 3.32 1.46 -0.79
CA THR A 117 3.01 0.36 0.13
C THR A 117 1.57 0.42 0.67
N GLY A 118 0.84 1.49 0.38
CA GLY A 118 -0.56 1.67 0.73
C GLY A 118 -1.23 2.71 -0.15
N ILE A 119 -2.53 2.55 -0.39
CA ILE A 119 -3.36 3.47 -1.17
C ILE A 119 -4.74 3.57 -0.52
N ARG A 120 -5.29 4.79 -0.49
CA ARG A 120 -6.65 5.04 -0.01
C ARG A 120 -7.31 6.15 -0.82
N LEU A 121 -8.51 5.90 -1.31
CA LEU A 121 -9.37 6.93 -1.89
C LEU A 121 -9.72 8.01 -0.85
N LEU A 122 -9.53 9.26 -1.24
CA LEU A 122 -9.94 10.44 -0.48
C LEU A 122 -11.33 10.93 -0.94
N PRO A 123 -12.06 11.69 -0.08
CA PRO A 123 -13.42 12.14 -0.41
C PRO A 123 -13.54 13.00 -1.67
N ASP A 124 -12.45 13.64 -2.11
CA ASP A 124 -12.39 14.47 -3.31
C ASP A 124 -11.92 13.72 -4.56
N GLY A 125 -11.80 12.39 -4.49
CA GLY A 125 -11.39 11.53 -5.61
C GLY A 125 -9.87 11.38 -5.78
N ARG A 126 -9.04 12.11 -5.02
CA ARG A 126 -7.58 11.89 -4.98
C ARG A 126 -7.24 10.66 -4.14
N TYR A 127 -5.96 10.31 -4.08
CA TYR A 127 -5.47 9.18 -3.30
C TYR A 127 -4.46 9.60 -2.24
N LEU A 128 -4.62 9.09 -1.02
CA LEU A 128 -3.54 9.06 -0.04
C LEU A 128 -2.67 7.83 -0.30
N LEU A 129 -1.40 8.06 -0.62
CA LEU A 129 -0.39 7.02 -0.79
C LEU A 129 0.47 6.92 0.46
N THR A 130 0.76 5.70 0.88
CA THR A 130 1.89 5.41 1.78
C THR A 130 3.08 5.00 0.92
N ILE A 131 4.20 5.68 1.09
CA ILE A 131 5.41 5.51 0.28
C ILE A 131 6.57 5.14 1.20
N ARG A 132 7.25 4.03 0.90
CA ARG A 132 8.50 3.70 1.60
C ARG A 132 9.64 4.50 0.96
N HIS A 133 10.30 5.31 1.78
CA HIS A 133 11.40 6.18 1.37
C HIS A 133 12.66 5.80 2.15
N ASP A 134 13.81 5.80 1.49
CA ASP A 134 15.11 5.56 2.10
C ASP A 134 15.99 6.78 1.84
N ASN A 135 16.17 7.61 2.86
CA ASN A 135 16.94 8.85 2.75
C ASN A 135 18.42 8.61 2.43
N TYR A 136 18.91 7.36 2.59
CA TYR A 136 20.28 6.96 2.26
C TYR A 136 20.36 6.06 1.02
N LYS A 137 19.30 5.94 0.21
CA LYS A 137 19.27 5.05 -0.98
C LYS A 137 20.53 5.16 -1.83
N ASP A 138 20.98 6.38 -2.13
CA ASP A 138 22.10 6.64 -3.03
C ASP A 138 23.48 6.62 -2.34
N THR A 139 23.52 6.70 -1.00
CA THR A 139 24.77 6.72 -0.22
C THR A 139 25.12 5.36 0.38
N ARG A 140 24.15 4.42 0.46
CA ARG A 140 24.36 3.06 0.97
C ARG A 140 25.45 2.31 0.19
N LYS A 141 26.30 1.59 0.92
CA LYS A 141 27.37 0.77 0.37
C LYS A 141 26.95 -0.70 0.34
N LYS A 142 27.45 -1.44 -0.65
CA LYS A 142 27.18 -2.89 -0.75
C LYS A 142 27.93 -3.71 0.32
N SER A 143 29.06 -3.20 0.83
CA SER A 143 29.96 -3.93 1.73
C SER A 143 29.66 -3.73 3.21
N TYR A 144 29.03 -2.63 3.60
CA TYR A 144 28.68 -2.33 4.99
C TYR A 144 27.50 -1.37 5.06
N GLU A 145 26.82 -1.39 6.21
CA GLU A 145 25.78 -0.44 6.56
C GLU A 145 26.28 0.49 7.67
N VAL A 146 25.94 1.77 7.59
CA VAL A 146 26.20 2.75 8.65
C VAL A 146 24.88 3.04 9.34
N PHE A 147 24.85 2.83 10.65
CA PHE A 147 23.69 3.15 11.48
C PHE A 147 24.01 4.36 12.36
N ASP A 148 23.25 5.42 12.16
CA ASP A 148 23.36 6.71 12.85
C ASP A 148 22.04 7.12 13.52
N GLU A 149 21.04 6.23 13.51
CA GLU A 149 19.75 6.40 14.16
C GLU A 149 19.39 5.19 15.04
N LEU A 150 18.62 5.44 16.09
CA LEU A 150 17.93 4.39 16.85
C LEU A 150 16.41 4.58 16.70
N PRO A 151 15.62 3.52 16.42
CA PRO A 151 16.07 2.15 16.14
C PRO A 151 16.57 1.99 14.69
N PHE A 152 17.67 1.24 14.51
CA PHE A 152 18.19 0.88 13.19
C PHE A 152 17.63 -0.46 12.66
N TRP A 153 16.92 -1.23 13.48
CA TRP A 153 16.30 -2.50 13.10
C TRP A 153 14.92 -2.68 13.74
N GLY A 154 14.01 -3.35 13.03
CA GLY A 154 12.70 -3.72 13.54
C GLY A 154 12.28 -5.14 13.13
N ASN A 155 11.59 -5.83 14.03
CA ASN A 155 11.08 -7.17 13.77
C ASN A 155 10.13 -7.17 12.55
N GLY A 156 10.37 -8.06 11.59
CA GLY A 156 9.64 -8.13 10.32
C GLY A 156 9.88 -6.96 9.35
N GLN A 157 10.71 -5.97 9.72
CA GLN A 157 11.06 -4.82 8.87
C GLN A 157 12.51 -4.82 8.39
N GLY A 158 13.39 -5.54 9.09
CA GLY A 158 14.84 -5.51 8.83
C GLY A 158 15.44 -4.17 9.24
N TYR A 159 16.44 -3.68 8.51
CA TYR A 159 17.06 -2.39 8.80
C TYR A 159 16.12 -1.22 8.51
N THR A 160 15.93 -0.36 9.51
CA THR A 160 15.03 0.80 9.52
C THR A 160 15.77 2.14 9.50
N ASN A 161 17.10 2.16 9.71
CA ASN A 161 17.90 3.39 9.70
C ASN A 161 17.64 4.24 8.46
N ALA A 162 17.31 5.53 8.64
CA ALA A 162 17.03 6.50 7.59
C ALA A 162 15.87 6.14 6.64
N LYS A 163 15.09 5.10 6.94
CA LYS A 163 13.88 4.73 6.18
C LYS A 163 12.65 5.32 6.84
N ARG A 164 11.73 5.85 6.03
CA ARG A 164 10.46 6.45 6.46
C ARG A 164 9.30 5.92 5.63
N ASN A 165 8.16 5.72 6.27
CA ASN A 165 6.86 5.69 5.62
C ASN A 165 6.41 7.14 5.47
N ARG A 166 6.25 7.61 4.24
CA ARG A 166 5.79 8.96 3.94
C ARG A 166 4.36 8.90 3.44
N TYR A 167 3.55 9.88 3.85
CA TYR A 167 2.24 10.11 3.26
C TYR A 167 2.32 11.15 2.15
N ALA A 168 1.65 10.86 1.04
CA ALA A 168 1.51 11.78 -0.07
C ALA A 168 0.10 11.75 -0.64
N VAL A 169 -0.43 12.92 -0.98
CA VAL A 169 -1.66 13.06 -1.75
C VAL A 169 -1.31 13.00 -3.23
N TYR A 170 -1.90 12.05 -3.93
CA TYR A 170 -1.73 11.83 -5.36
C TYR A 170 -3.01 12.18 -6.11
N ASP A 171 -2.91 13.15 -7.01
CA ASP A 171 -3.92 13.46 -8.01
C ASP A 171 -3.54 12.74 -9.31
N MET A 172 -4.32 11.71 -9.65
CA MET A 172 -4.10 10.90 -10.84
C MET A 172 -4.48 11.62 -12.13
N GLY A 173 -5.37 12.62 -12.09
CA GLY A 173 -5.79 13.36 -13.27
C GLY A 173 -4.73 14.35 -13.74
N SER A 174 -4.01 14.96 -12.79
CA SER A 174 -2.89 15.88 -13.07
C SER A 174 -1.51 15.26 -12.92
N ASP A 175 -1.43 13.97 -12.56
CA ASP A 175 -0.21 13.25 -12.20
C ASP A 175 0.64 13.97 -11.12
N LYS A 176 -0.03 14.64 -10.19
CA LYS A 176 0.62 15.45 -9.15
C LYS A 176 0.72 14.68 -7.84
N LEU A 177 1.94 14.52 -7.34
CA LEU A 177 2.24 13.91 -6.03
C LEU A 177 2.71 14.99 -5.04
N THR A 178 1.97 15.16 -3.93
CA THR A 178 2.27 16.16 -2.89
C THR A 178 2.49 15.48 -1.55
N TYR A 179 3.67 15.60 -0.96
CA TYR A 179 3.96 15.00 0.34
C TYR A 179 3.31 15.78 1.49
N VAL A 180 2.76 15.05 2.45
CA VAL A 180 2.08 15.60 3.64
C VAL A 180 3.09 16.13 4.66
N ALA A 181 4.29 15.54 4.70
CA ALA A 181 5.38 15.94 5.58
C ALA A 181 6.74 15.82 4.88
N ASP A 182 7.77 16.35 5.52
CA ASP A 182 9.15 16.29 5.02
C ASP A 182 9.68 14.85 4.92
N GLU A 183 10.87 14.70 4.34
CA GLU A 183 11.47 13.39 4.04
C GLU A 183 11.98 12.61 5.27
N TRP A 184 12.17 13.29 6.40
CA TRP A 184 12.67 12.71 7.65
C TRP A 184 11.55 12.37 8.64
N THR A 185 10.31 12.71 8.29
CA THR A 185 9.12 12.40 9.10
C THR A 185 8.53 11.04 8.73
N ASP A 186 8.56 10.10 9.69
CA ASP A 186 7.86 8.80 9.54
C ASP A 186 6.41 8.99 9.93
N CYS A 187 5.53 8.68 9.00
CA CYS A 187 4.10 8.72 9.18
C CYS A 187 3.58 7.31 9.49
N SER A 188 2.72 7.21 10.49
CA SER A 188 2.09 5.96 10.89
C SER A 188 0.68 6.22 11.35
N GLN A 189 -0.26 5.33 11.00
CA GLN A 189 -1.68 5.47 11.34
C GLN A 189 -2.30 6.77 10.81
N TYR A 190 -3.49 6.66 10.24
CA TYR A 190 -4.23 7.84 9.83
C TYR A 190 -5.72 7.59 9.87
N SER A 191 -6.48 8.68 9.89
CA SER A 191 -7.91 8.71 9.65
C SER A 191 -8.23 9.92 8.78
N VAL A 192 -9.26 9.79 7.95
CA VAL A 192 -9.72 10.85 7.04
C VAL A 192 -11.17 11.16 7.34
N LEU A 193 -11.49 12.44 7.53
CA LEU A 193 -12.85 12.94 7.71
C LEU A 193 -13.03 14.21 6.87
N GLY A 194 -13.82 14.10 5.79
CA GLY A 194 -13.95 15.19 4.82
C GLY A 194 -12.58 15.62 4.30
N ASN A 195 -12.26 16.91 4.44
CA ASN A 195 -10.98 17.47 3.98
C ASN A 195 -9.87 17.39 5.04
N LEU A 196 -10.06 16.64 6.12
CA LEU A 196 -9.09 16.54 7.20
C LEU A 196 -8.45 15.15 7.22
N LEU A 197 -7.12 15.14 7.20
CA LEU A 197 -6.29 13.95 7.43
C LEU A 197 -5.65 14.07 8.82
N LEU A 198 -6.14 13.29 9.78
CA LEU A 198 -5.51 13.12 11.07
C LEU A 198 -4.49 11.98 10.96
N TYR A 199 -3.23 12.23 11.31
CA TYR A 199 -2.19 11.20 11.23
C TYR A 199 -1.22 11.28 12.40
N LYS A 200 -0.58 10.15 12.73
CA LYS A 200 0.55 10.18 13.66
C LYS A 200 1.84 10.24 12.85
N ALA A 201 2.79 10.98 13.38
CA ALA A 201 4.11 11.03 12.78
C ALA A 201 5.20 11.31 13.81
N TYR A 202 6.43 10.98 13.44
CA TYR A 202 7.59 11.34 14.21
C TYR A 202 8.65 11.92 13.26
N PRO A 203 9.07 13.20 13.43
CA PRO A 203 10.23 13.75 12.75
C PRO A 203 11.51 13.33 13.49
N TRP A 204 12.42 12.63 12.83
CA TRP A 204 13.78 12.42 13.36
C TRP A 204 14.80 12.26 12.25
N LYS A 205 16.02 12.68 12.53
CA LYS A 205 17.18 12.54 11.65
C LYS A 205 18.42 12.36 12.52
N GLN A 206 19.20 11.32 12.24
CA GLN A 206 20.51 11.08 12.87
C GLN A 206 20.46 11.19 14.40
N SER A 207 19.45 10.55 15.00
CA SER A 207 19.15 10.66 16.42
C SER A 207 18.41 9.43 16.94
N VAL A 208 18.09 9.45 18.22
CA VAL A 208 17.23 8.44 18.85
C VAL A 208 15.77 8.86 18.67
N MET A 209 15.00 8.04 17.98
CA MET A 209 13.55 8.18 17.87
C MET A 209 12.95 8.10 19.27
N GLY A 210 12.25 9.16 19.67
CA GLY A 210 11.52 9.17 20.93
C GLY A 210 10.32 8.23 20.90
N ILE A 211 9.78 7.96 22.09
CA ILE A 211 8.69 6.99 22.28
C ILE A 211 7.29 7.55 22.00
N ARG A 212 7.17 8.87 21.80
CA ARG A 212 5.88 9.57 21.66
C ARG A 212 5.79 10.25 20.28
N PRO A 213 5.18 9.61 19.27
CA PRO A 213 4.85 10.28 18.02
C PRO A 213 3.86 11.41 18.27
N GLY A 214 3.97 12.47 17.49
CA GLY A 214 2.98 13.54 17.43
C GLY A 214 1.72 13.09 16.72
N VAL A 215 0.63 13.83 16.95
CA VAL A 215 -0.62 13.73 16.20
C VAL A 215 -0.78 15.04 15.45
N TYR A 216 -1.01 14.95 14.14
CA TYR A 216 -1.03 16.08 13.22
C TYR A 216 -2.34 16.08 12.44
N LEU A 217 -2.82 17.26 12.07
CA LEU A 217 -4.06 17.44 11.33
C LEU A 217 -3.77 18.19 10.03
N TYR A 218 -3.74 17.48 8.92
CA TYR A 218 -3.51 18.04 7.60
C TYR A 218 -4.82 18.41 6.90
N ASN A 219 -4.91 19.63 6.38
CA ASN A 219 -6.03 20.07 5.55
C ASN A 219 -5.75 19.74 4.08
N LEU A 220 -6.51 18.79 3.53
CA LEU A 220 -6.38 18.32 2.15
C LEU A 220 -6.65 19.41 1.10
N SER A 221 -7.42 20.44 1.44
CA SER A 221 -7.74 21.54 0.52
C SER A 221 -6.66 22.60 0.46
N THR A 222 -6.08 22.99 1.60
CA THR A 222 -5.07 24.06 1.66
C THR A 222 -3.64 23.50 1.56
N GLY A 223 -3.45 22.25 1.95
CA GLY A 223 -2.14 21.60 2.00
C GLY A 223 -1.33 21.92 3.26
N GLU A 224 -1.97 22.41 4.31
CA GLU A 224 -1.34 22.85 5.56
C GLU A 224 -1.54 21.82 6.68
N THR A 225 -0.55 21.72 7.59
CA THR A 225 -0.58 20.91 8.81
C THR A 225 -0.63 21.79 10.05
#